data_AF-A0AAW9ACV3-F1
#
_entry.id   AF-A0AAW9ACV3-F1
#
_cell.length_a   1.000
_cell.length_b   1.000
_cell.length_c   1.000
_cell.angle_alpha   90.00
_cell.angle_beta   90.00
_cell.angle_gamma   90.00
#
_symmetry.space_group_name_H-M   'P 1'
#
loop_
_entity.id
_entity.type
_entity.pdbx_description
1 polymer ?
#
loop_
_entity_poly.entity_id
_entity_poly.type
_entity_poly.pdbx_seq_one_letter_code
_entity_poly.pdbx_strand_id
1 'polypeptide(L)'
;MEIFTYGLIGFYAVLTGVAGIHQLKENGFQVQSILFIVVSSGILGMLFIPNKDWMLVLLLLAFVLLQILAVVQGVLSNGRLTYTHHIVRFLFHCILVLLVYKFIK
;
A
#
# COMPACT_ATOMS: atom_id res chain seq x y z
N MET A 1 -17.87 -11.90 -5.04
CA MET A 1 -16.41 -11.80 -5.23
C MET A 1 -15.96 -10.34 -5.25
N GLU A 2 -16.67 -9.46 -5.97
CA GLU A 2 -16.39 -8.01 -6.02
C GLU A 2 -16.22 -7.37 -4.63
N ILE A 3 -17.24 -7.51 -3.76
CA ILE A 3 -17.26 -6.94 -2.40
C ILE A 3 -16.06 -7.40 -1.55
N PHE A 4 -15.61 -8.64 -1.72
CA PHE A 4 -14.46 -9.17 -0.99
C PHE A 4 -13.16 -8.52 -1.44
N THR A 5 -12.96 -8.33 -2.75
CA THR A 5 -11.76 -7.69 -3.31
C THR A 5 -11.72 -6.20 -2.95
N TYR A 6 -12.82 -5.48 -3.09
CA TYR A 6 -12.93 -4.08 -2.66
C TYR A 6 -12.71 -3.93 -1.15
N GLY A 7 -13.28 -4.84 -0.34
CA GLY A 7 -13.08 -4.88 1.10
C GLY A 7 -11.61 -5.11 1.48
N LEU A 8 -10.93 -6.05 0.80
CA LEU A 8 -9.51 -6.32 1.00
C LEU A 8 -8.62 -5.13 0.64
N ILE A 9 -8.87 -4.48 -0.50
CA ILE A 9 -8.10 -3.29 -0.92
C ILE A 9 -8.34 -2.14 0.06
N GLY A 10 -9.59 -1.88 0.44
CA GLY A 10 -9.92 -0.84 1.41
C GLY A 10 -9.29 -1.10 2.78
N PHE A 11 -9.38 -2.34 3.28
CA PHE A 11 -8.74 -2.74 4.53
C PHE A 11 -7.21 -2.60 4.45
N TYR A 12 -6.60 -3.01 3.34
CA TYR A 12 -5.18 -2.84 3.09
C TYR A 12 -4.77 -1.35 3.10
N ALA A 13 -5.55 -0.49 2.45
CA ALA A 13 -5.31 0.95 2.43
C ALA A 13 -5.38 1.52 3.85
N VAL A 14 -6.42 1.18 4.63
CA VAL A 14 -6.57 1.62 6.03
C VAL A 14 -5.38 1.18 6.88
N LEU A 15 -4.99 -0.10 6.83
CA LEU A 15 -3.83 -0.61 7.56
C LEU A 15 -2.54 0.13 7.17
N THR A 16 -2.38 0.45 5.89
CA THR A 16 -1.22 1.19 5.38
C THR A 16 -1.19 2.63 5.91
N GLY A 17 -2.35 3.28 5.98
CA GLY A 17 -2.49 4.61 6.57
C GLY A 17 -2.20 4.61 8.08
N VAL A 18 -2.75 3.64 8.81
CA VAL A 18 -2.48 3.46 10.25
C VAL A 18 -1.01 3.21 10.51
N ALA A 19 -0.34 2.39 9.68
CA ALA A 19 1.10 2.17 9.77
C ALA A 19 1.90 3.47 9.54
N GLY A 20 1.49 4.30 8.57
CA GLY A 20 2.08 5.63 8.36
C GLY A 20 1.90 6.55 9.57
N ILE A 21 0.72 6.58 10.18
CA ILE A 21 0.45 7.37 11.40
C ILE A 21 1.26 6.85 12.60
N HIS A 22 1.34 5.54 12.78
CA HIS A 22 2.12 4.94 13.86
C HIS A 22 3.60 5.27 13.73
N GLN A 23 4.16 5.16 12.52
CA GLN A 23 5.53 5.56 12.25
C GLN A 23 5.78 7.05 12.48
N LEU A 24 4.81 7.91 12.12
CA LEU A 24 4.90 9.35 12.38
C LEU A 24 4.96 9.64 13.89
N LYS A 25 4.22 8.86 14.69
CA LYS A 25 4.18 8.99 16.15
C LYS A 25 5.46 8.47 16.83
N GLU A 26 6.02 7.36 16.36
CA GLU A 26 7.21 6.74 16.96
C GLU A 26 8.53 7.39 16.53
N ASN A 27 8.67 7.75 15.25
CA ASN A 27 9.93 8.22 14.67
C ASN A 27 9.96 9.73 14.40
N GLY A 28 8.90 10.47 14.77
CA GLY A 28 8.73 11.89 14.48
C GLY A 28 8.40 12.18 13.02
N PHE A 29 8.56 13.43 12.59
CA PHE A 29 8.22 13.90 11.23
C PHE A 29 9.15 13.30 10.17
N GLN A 30 8.86 12.08 9.73
CA GLN A 30 9.50 11.45 8.57
C GLN A 30 8.61 11.63 7.34
N VAL A 31 9.17 12.21 6.28
CA VAL A 31 8.49 12.45 5.00
C VAL A 31 7.87 11.17 4.43
N GLN A 32 8.49 10.02 4.67
CA GLN A 32 8.01 8.71 4.24
C GLN A 32 6.66 8.33 4.89
N SER A 33 6.48 8.62 6.18
CA SER A 33 5.25 8.34 6.91
C SER A 33 4.08 9.14 6.36
N ILE A 34 4.33 10.41 5.98
CA ILE A 34 3.36 11.26 5.29
C ILE A 34 3.03 10.69 3.90
N LEU A 35 4.05 10.28 3.15
CA LEU A 35 3.86 9.66 1.82
C LEU A 35 3.07 8.34 1.90
N PHE A 36 3.25 7.53 2.95
CA PHE A 36 2.41 6.35 3.21
C PHE A 36 0.94 6.72 3.39
N ILE A 37 0.64 7.77 4.16
CA ILE A 37 -0.72 8.25 4.39
C ILE A 37 -1.34 8.79 3.10
N VAL A 38 -0.57 9.56 2.31
CA VAL A 38 -1.02 10.13 1.03
C VAL A 38 -1.33 9.02 0.02
N VAL A 39 -0.42 8.05 -0.14
CA VAL A 39 -0.62 6.93 -1.08
C VAL A 39 -1.78 6.04 -0.64
N SER A 40 -1.92 5.76 0.66
CA SER A 40 -3.08 5.04 1.21
C SER A 40 -4.41 5.74 0.92
N SER A 41 -4.46 7.06 1.15
CA SER A 41 -5.66 7.87 0.85
C SER A 41 -5.96 7.86 -0.66
N GLY A 42 -4.92 7.88 -1.49
CA GLY A 42 -5.04 7.73 -2.94
C GLY A 42 -5.64 6.38 -3.35
N ILE A 43 -5.20 5.28 -2.74
CA ILE A 43 -5.76 3.94 -3.00
C ILE A 43 -7.24 3.89 -2.63
N LEU A 44 -7.66 4.49 -1.51
CA LEU A 44 -9.08 4.60 -1.15
C LEU A 44 -9.88 5.39 -2.20
N GLY A 45 -9.33 6.50 -2.70
CA GLY A 45 -9.94 7.28 -3.77
C GLY A 45 -10.07 6.51 -5.08
N MET A 46 -9.06 5.68 -5.42
CA MET A 46 -9.07 4.86 -6.65
C MET A 46 -10.19 3.83 -6.66
N LEU A 47 -10.69 3.37 -5.51
CA LEU A 47 -11.80 2.43 -5.44
C LEU A 47 -13.12 2.98 -6.00
N PHE A 48 -13.26 4.31 -6.09
CA PHE A 48 -14.44 4.97 -6.64
C PHE A 48 -14.35 5.20 -8.15
N ILE A 49 -13.26 4.79 -8.81
CA ILE A 49 -13.09 4.93 -10.25
C ILE A 49 -13.99 3.89 -10.96
N PRO A 50 -14.93 4.32 -11.82
CA PRO A 50 -15.85 3.41 -12.49
C PRO A 50 -15.19 2.55 -13.57
N ASN A 51 -14.06 3.00 -14.12
CA ASN A 51 -13.29 2.25 -15.10
C ASN A 51 -12.32 1.26 -14.40
N LYS A 52 -12.65 -0.04 -14.47
CA LYS A 52 -11.90 -1.10 -13.78
C LYS A 52 -10.47 -1.28 -14.32
N ASP A 53 -10.23 -1.09 -15.61
CA ASP A 53 -8.89 -1.20 -16.21
C ASP A 53 -7.96 -0.09 -15.71
N TRP A 54 -8.45 1.15 -15.71
CA TRP A 54 -7.71 2.29 -15.16
C TRP A 54 -7.49 2.17 -13.65
N MET A 55 -8.48 1.66 -12.92
CA MET A 55 -8.35 1.38 -11.49
C MET A 55 -7.20 0.40 -11.23
N LEU A 56 -7.07 -0.68 -12.02
CA LEU A 56 -6.00 -1.67 -11.89
C LEU A 56 -4.63 -1.05 -12.14
N VAL A 57 -4.49 -0.29 -13.24
CA VAL A 57 -3.23 0.39 -13.58
C VAL A 57 -2.78 1.34 -12.47
N LEU A 58 -3.72 2.12 -11.92
CA LEU A 58 -3.45 3.06 -10.83
C LEU A 58 -3.10 2.33 -9.52
N LEU A 59 -3.77 1.22 -9.21
CA LEU A 59 -3.44 0.37 -8.05
C LEU A 59 -2.05 -0.24 -8.17
N LEU A 60 -1.66 -0.71 -9.35
CA LEU A 60 -0.30 -1.20 -9.62
C LEU A 60 0.74 -0.09 -9.44
N LEU A 61 0.46 1.11 -9.92
CA LEU A 61 1.35 2.26 -9.76
C LEU A 61 1.52 2.64 -8.28
N ALA A 62 0.40 2.74 -7.54
CA ALA A 62 0.40 3.02 -6.11
C ALA A 62 1.16 1.94 -5.32
N PHE A 63 1.07 0.68 -5.76
CA PHE A 63 1.80 -0.42 -5.17
C PHE A 63 3.32 -0.27 -5.35
N VAL A 64 3.79 0.02 -6.57
CA VAL A 64 5.21 0.25 -6.84
C VAL A 64 5.74 1.40 -5.99
N LEU A 65 4.97 2.48 -5.86
CA LEU A 65 5.32 3.61 -4.99
C LEU A 65 5.44 3.21 -3.52
N LEU A 66 4.50 2.41 -2.99
CA LEU A 66 4.57 1.92 -1.61
C LEU A 66 5.82 1.07 -1.35
N GLN A 67 6.25 0.26 -2.33
CA GLN A 67 7.46 -0.54 -2.19
C GLN A 67 8.72 0.31 -2.17
N ILE A 68 8.82 1.27 -3.09
CA ILE A 68 9.94 2.22 -3.10
C ILE A 68 10.01 2.98 -1.77
N LEU A 69 8.88 3.50 -1.29
CA LEU A 69 8.80 4.20 0.01
C LEU A 69 9.24 3.31 1.16
N ALA A 70 8.80 2.06 1.18
CA ALA A 70 9.16 1.12 2.23
C ALA A 70 10.66 0.80 2.21
N VAL A 71 11.26 0.62 1.03
CA VAL A 71 12.70 0.35 0.88
C VAL A 71 13.52 1.56 1.31
N VAL A 72 13.15 2.76 0.84
CA VAL A 72 13.80 4.02 1.19
C VAL A 72 13.74 4.26 2.71
N GLN A 73 12.59 4.03 3.33
CA GLN A 73 12.45 4.12 4.78
C GLN A 73 13.35 3.12 5.51
N GLY A 74 13.41 1.89 4.99
CA GLY A 74 14.32 0.86 5.48
C GLY A 74 15.79 1.28 5.48
N VAL A 75 16.23 1.87 4.38
CA VAL A 75 17.60 2.40 4.23
C VAL A 75 17.84 3.58 5.18
N LEU A 76 16.92 4.54 5.26
CA LEU A 76 17.05 5.70 6.16
C LEU A 76 17.04 5.34 7.65
N SER A 77 16.42 4.23 8.03
CA SER A 77 16.42 3.73 9.41
C SER A 77 17.74 3.05 9.85
N ASN A 78 18.86 3.38 9.21
CA ASN A 78 20.20 2.79 9.45
C ASN A 78 20.20 1.26 9.39
N GLY A 79 19.48 0.68 8.42
CA GLY A 79 19.46 -0.76 8.21
C GLY A 79 18.64 -1.55 9.24
N ARG A 80 17.86 -0.90 10.12
CA ARG A 80 16.79 -1.55 10.91
C ARG A 80 15.57 -1.90 10.05
N LEU A 81 15.85 -2.43 8.86
CA LEU A 81 14.88 -3.16 8.07
C LEU A 81 14.57 -4.44 8.83
N THR A 82 13.42 -4.50 9.49
CA THR A 82 12.77 -5.78 9.77
C THR A 82 12.39 -6.40 8.43
N TYR A 83 13.35 -7.11 7.81
CA TYR A 83 13.23 -7.78 6.52
C TYR A 83 11.99 -8.67 6.47
N THR A 84 11.63 -9.28 7.60
CA THR A 84 10.40 -10.07 7.76
C THR A 84 9.15 -9.26 7.45
N HIS A 85 9.03 -8.03 7.96
CA HIS A 85 7.86 -7.17 7.71
C HIS A 85 7.78 -6.75 6.24
N HIS A 86 8.94 -6.51 5.63
CA HIS A 86 9.05 -6.14 4.21
C HIS A 86 8.68 -7.29 3.27
N ILE A 87 9.21 -8.49 3.51
CA ILE A 87 8.90 -9.70 2.74
C ILE A 87 7.41 -10.05 2.88
N VAL A 88 6.85 -9.97 4.09
CA VAL A 88 5.42 -10.20 4.32
C VAL A 88 4.57 -9.16 3.57
N ARG A 89 4.93 -7.87 3.65
CA ARG A 89 4.24 -6.81 2.90
C ARG A 89 4.31 -7.06 1.39
N PHE A 90 5.46 -7.48 0.86
CA PHE A 90 5.63 -7.82 -0.55
C PHE A 90 4.75 -9.00 -0.98
N LEU A 91 4.77 -10.10 -0.23
CA LEU A 91 3.92 -11.27 -0.48
C LEU A 91 2.42 -10.92 -0.45
N PHE A 92 1.99 -10.16 0.56
CA PHE A 92 0.59 -9.76 0.72
C PHE A 92 0.11 -8.93 -0.48
N HIS A 93 0.99 -8.08 -1.02
CA HIS A 93 0.65 -7.32 -2.21
C HIS A 93 0.67 -8.13 -3.50
N CYS A 94 1.61 -9.07 -3.68
CA CYS A 94 1.54 -9.98 -4.83
C CYS A 94 0.22 -10.75 -4.84
N ILE A 95 -0.26 -11.19 -3.67
CA ILE A 95 -1.57 -11.83 -3.53
C ILE A 95 -2.70 -10.86 -3.89
N LEU A 96 -2.66 -9.62 -3.41
CA LEU A 96 -3.63 -8.58 -3.76
C LEU A 96 -3.67 -8.30 -5.27
N VAL A 97 -2.50 -8.16 -5.92
CA VAL A 97 -2.41 -7.93 -7.36
C VAL A 97 -2.99 -9.10 -8.15
N LEU A 98 -2.68 -10.34 -7.75
CA LEU A 98 -3.26 -11.54 -8.38
C LEU A 98 -4.78 -11.61 -8.21
N LEU A 99 -5.30 -11.25 -7.03
CA LEU A 99 -6.73 -11.17 -6.77
C LEU A 99 -7.41 -10.09 -7.61
N VAL A 100 -6.82 -8.90 -7.74
CA VAL A 100 -7.34 -7.81 -8.56
C VAL A 100 -7.27 -8.16 -10.05
N TYR A 101 -6.19 -8.79 -10.50
CA TYR A 101 -6.05 -9.24 -11.89
C TYR A 101 -7.11 -10.28 -12.26
N LYS A 102 -7.29 -11.31 -11.41
CA LYS A 102 -8.36 -12.33 -11.58
C LYS A 102 -9.77 -11.74 -11.44
N PHE A 103 -9.92 -10.60 -10.80
CA PHE A 103 -11.21 -9.94 -10.66
C PHE A 103 -11.60 -9.15 -11.91
N ILE A 104 -10.63 -8.62 -12.65
CA ILE A 104 -10.87 -7.79 -13.83
C ILE A 104 -10.98 -8.61 -15.12
N LYS A 105 -10.39 -9.80 -15.15
CA LYS A 105 -10.40 -10.72 -16.30
C LYS A 105 -11.15 -12.01 -15.96
#